data_AF-A0A431UBD7-F1
#
_entry.id   AF-A0A431UBD7-F1
#
_cell.length_a   1.000
_cell.length_b   1.000
_cell.length_c   1.000
_cell.angle_alpha   90.00
_cell.angle_beta   90.00
_cell.angle_gamma   90.00
#
_symmetry.space_group_name_H-M   'P 1'
#
loop_
_entity.id
_entity.type
_entity.pdbx_description
1 polymer ?
#
loop_
_entity_poly.entity_id
_entity_poly.type
_entity_poly.pdbx_seq_one_letter_code
_entity_poly.pdbx_strand_id
1 'polypeptide(L)' 'MNTNYQQLQQNLEYLKLKQMGLHLNEVIDFGIKNELSFIDTLIKLTNYEIDVREQNMIHAMVKVAAFPHLK' A
#
# COMPACT_ATOMS: atom_id res chain seq x y z
N MET A 1 7.00 13.78 -21.74
CA MET A 1 5.57 13.52 -21.48
C MET A 1 5.51 12.54 -20.32
N ASN A 2 5.15 13.00 -19.12
CA ASN A 2 4.84 12.07 -18.03
C ASN A 2 3.45 11.50 -18.34
N THR A 3 3.34 10.18 -18.41
CA THR A 3 2.04 9.53 -18.59
C THR A 3 1.24 9.66 -17.28
N ASN A 4 -0.10 9.57 -17.36
CA ASN A 4 -0.96 9.56 -16.16
C ASN A 4 -0.52 8.50 -15.14
N TYR A 5 0.03 7.38 -15.63
CA TYR A 5 0.61 6.32 -14.80
C TYR A 5 1.87 6.78 -14.04
N GLN A 6 2.80 7.49 -14.69
CA GLN A 6 3.99 8.03 -14.02
C GLN A 6 3.63 9.10 -12.99
N GLN A 7 2.65 9.96 -13.29
CA GLN A 7 2.13 10.94 -12.32
C GLN A 7 1.55 10.24 -11.09
N LEU A 8 0.80 9.15 -11.28
CA LEU A 8 0.26 8.34 -10.20
C LEU A 8 1.38 7.70 -9.37
N GLN A 9 2.40 7.12 -10.02
CA GLN A 9 3.56 6.56 -9.31
C GLN A 9 4.29 7.62 -8.47
N GLN A 10 4.49 8.83 -9.01
CA GLN A 10 5.09 9.94 -8.26
C GLN A 10 4.22 10.36 -7.08
N ASN A 11 2.90 10.41 -7.23
CA ASN A 11 1.99 10.72 -6.12
C ASN A 11 2.07 9.65 -5.02
N LEU A 12 2.10 8.36 -5.39
CA LEU A 12 2.24 7.25 -4.44
C LEU A 12 3.59 7.30 -3.72
N GLU A 13 4.68 7.61 -4.43
CA GLU A 13 6.00 7.79 -3.85
C GLU A 13 6.05 8.99 -2.88
N TYR A 14 5.45 10.13 -3.26
CA TYR A 14 5.35 11.32 -2.43
C TYR A 14 4.56 11.06 -1.13
N LEU A 15 3.46 10.33 -1.23
CA LEU A 15 2.65 9.91 -0.07
C LEU A 15 3.28 8.75 0.71
N LYS A 16 4.43 8.24 0.26
CA LYS A 16 5.16 7.08 0.83
C LYS A 16 4.32 5.78 0.85
N LEU A 17 3.39 5.66 -0.09
CA LEU A 17 2.51 4.49 -0.28
C LEU A 17 3.21 3.45 -1.16
N LYS A 18 4.25 2.83 -0.61
CA LYS A 18 5.13 1.92 -1.37
C LYS A 18 4.40 0.66 -1.83
N GLN A 19 3.47 0.15 -1.04
CA GLN A 19 2.75 -1.09 -1.37
C GLN A 19 1.70 -0.85 -2.45
N MET A 20 0.98 0.27 -2.38
CA MET A 20 0.09 0.68 -3.48
C MET A 20 0.87 0.82 -4.78
N GLY A 21 2.07 1.43 -4.76
CA GLY A 21 2.89 1.58 -5.96
C GLY A 21 3.35 0.25 -6.56
N LEU A 22 3.72 -0.72 -5.71
CA LEU A 22 4.16 -2.06 -6.13
C LEU A 22 3.03 -2.91 -6.68
N HIS A 23 1.87 -2.92 -5.99
CA HIS A 23 0.71 -3.73 -6.36
C HIS A 23 -0.21 -3.05 -7.38
N LEU A 24 0.07 -1.81 -7.78
CA LEU A 24 -0.75 -1.05 -8.74
C LEU A 24 -0.99 -1.82 -10.04
N ASN A 25 0.07 -2.31 -10.69
CA ASN A 25 -0.05 -3.05 -11.96
C ASN A 25 -0.80 -4.37 -11.79
N GLU A 26 -0.51 -5.11 -10.72
CA GLU A 26 -1.16 -6.39 -10.42
C GLU A 26 -2.66 -6.20 -10.17
N VAL A 27 -3.02 -5.19 -9.38
CA VAL A 27 -4.42 -4.91 -9.03
C VAL A 27 -5.19 -4.38 -10.24
N ILE A 28 -4.57 -3.60 -11.12
CA ILE A 28 -5.19 -3.19 -12.39
C ILE A 28 -5.43 -4.40 -13.30
N ASP A 29 -4.43 -5.26 -13.50
CA ASP A 29 -4.57 -6.47 -14.31
C ASP A 29 -5.64 -7.41 -13.74
N PHE A 30 -5.63 -7.60 -12.42
CA PHE A 30 -6.64 -8.38 -11.71
C PHE A 30 -8.03 -7.77 -11.85
N GLY A 31 -8.15 -6.44 -11.77
CA GLY A 31 -9.41 -5.72 -11.95
C GLY A 31 -9.99 -5.89 -13.35
N ILE A 32 -9.16 -5.79 -14.38
CA ILE A 32 -9.56 -6.01 -15.78
C ILE A 32 -9.95 -7.48 -16.00
N LYS A 33 -9.15 -8.42 -15.49
CA LYS A 33 -9.35 -9.85 -15.69
C LYS A 33 -10.58 -10.42 -14.97
N ASN A 34 -10.92 -9.87 -13.81
CA ASN A 34 -12.07 -10.30 -13.01
C ASN A 34 -13.28 -9.37 -13.16
N GLU A 35 -13.23 -8.41 -14.10
CA GLU A 35 -14.27 -7.41 -14.32
C GLU A 35 -14.72 -6.70 -13.02
N LEU A 36 -13.75 -6.45 -12.13
CA LEU A 36 -14.03 -5.77 -10.86
C LEU A 36 -14.43 -4.33 -11.12
N SER A 37 -15.30 -3.82 -10.24
CA SER A 37 -15.57 -2.40 -10.23
C SER A 37 -14.28 -1.62 -10.00
N PHE A 38 -14.19 -0.45 -10.61
CA PHE A 38 -13.09 0.47 -10.34
C PHE A 38 -12.95 0.77 -8.85
N ILE A 39 -14.07 0.86 -8.13
CA ILE A 39 -14.10 1.05 -6.67
C ILE A 39 -13.51 -0.16 -5.95
N ASP A 40 -13.88 -1.39 -6.31
CA ASP A 40 -13.35 -2.62 -5.69
C ASP A 40 -11.85 -2.77 -5.92
N THR A 41 -11.40 -2.38 -7.11
CA THR A 41 -9.98 -2.36 -7.48
C THR A 41 -9.20 -1.36 -6.63
N LEU A 42 -9.73 -0.16 -6.42
CA LEU A 42 -9.13 0.85 -5.53
C LEU A 42 -9.13 0.38 -4.06
N ILE A 43 -10.23 -0.21 -3.58
CA ILE A 43 -10.32 -0.76 -2.22
C ILE A 43 -9.25 -1.82 -2.01
N LYS A 44 -9.11 -2.76 -2.95
CA LYS A 44 -8.08 -3.80 -2.88
C LYS A 44 -6.67 -3.21 -2.87
N LEU A 45 -6.42 -2.20 -3.70
CA LEU A 45 -5.14 -1.50 -3.71
C LEU A 45 -4.84 -0.81 -2.36
N THR A 46 -5.83 -0.15 -1.77
CA THR A 46 -5.66 0.49 -0.45
C THR A 46 -5.49 -0.50 0.68
N ASN A 47 -6.12 -1.68 0.59
CA ASN A 47 -5.99 -2.73 1.61
C ASN A 47 -4.55 -3.25 1.71
N TYR A 48 -3.85 -3.43 0.58
CA TYR A 48 -2.44 -3.82 0.59
C TYR A 48 -1.55 -2.85 1.39
N GLU A 49 -1.84 -1.55 1.33
CA GLU A 49 -1.10 -0.56 2.09
C GLU A 49 -1.51 -0.53 3.57
N ILE A 50 -2.80 -0.70 3.86
CA ILE A 50 -3.32 -0.77 5.23
C ILE A 50 -2.72 -1.98 5.94
N ASP A 51 -2.73 -3.16 5.33
CA ASP A 51 -2.17 -4.39 5.90
C ASP A 51 -0.70 -4.20 6.30
N VAL A 52 0.12 -3.63 5.41
CA VAL A 52 1.54 -3.38 5.72
C VAL A 52 1.71 -2.31 6.79
N ARG A 53 0.85 -1.30 6.82
CA ARG A 53 0.86 -0.27 7.87
C ARG A 53 0.45 -0.85 9.22
N GLU A 54 -0.55 -1.72 9.26
CA GLU A 54 -0.96 -2.47 10.46
C GLU A 54 0.14 -3.42 10.94
N GLN A 55 0.77 -4.19 10.05
CA GLN A 55 1.89 -5.06 10.38
C GLN A 55 3.08 -4.25 10.94
N ASN A 56 3.39 -3.09 10.34
CA ASN A 56 4.42 -2.19 10.85
C ASN A 56 4.06 -1.60 12.21
N MET A 57 2.78 -1.26 12.46
CA MET A 57 2.32 -0.79 13.77
C MET A 57 2.41 -1.89 14.82
N ILE A 58 1.96 -3.10 14.51
CA ILE A 58 2.06 -4.25 15.41
C ILE A 58 3.52 -4.55 15.72
N HIS A 59 4.40 -4.60 14.72
CA HIS A 59 5.84 -4.79 14.96
C HIS A 59 6.47 -3.65 15.76
N ALA A 60 6.07 -2.40 15.53
CA ALA A 60 6.57 -1.26 16.29
C ALA A 60 6.09 -1.32 17.76
N MET A 61 4.83 -1.69 18.00
CA MET A 61 4.27 -1.88 19.33
C MET A 61 4.92 -3.06 20.06
N VAL A 62 5.14 -4.19 19.38
CA VAL A 62 5.85 -5.35 19.93
C VAL A 62 7.31 -5.00 20.23
N LYS A 63 7.97 -4.21 19.39
CA LYS A 63 9.34 -3.74 19.64
C LYS A 63 9.39 -2.84 20.87
N VAL A 64 8.45 -1.91 21.03
CA VAL A 64 8.35 -1.04 22.20
C VAL A 64 7.97 -1.82 23.47
N ALA A 65 7.09 -2.82 23.35
CA ALA A 65 6.71 -3.70 24.46
C ALA A 65 7.81 -4.71 24.85
N ALA A 66 8.68 -5.08 23.91
CA ALA A 66 9.84 -5.95 24.12
C ALA A 66 11.10 -5.19 24.61
N PHE A 67 11.02 -3.88 24.84
CA PHE A 67 12.06 -3.11 25.54
C PHE A 67 11.63 -2.82 26.99
N PRO A 68 11.92 -3.71 27.96
CA PRO A 68 11.93 -3.35 29.36
C PRO A 68 13.29 -2.68 29.69
N HIS A 69 13.22 -1.41 30.11
CA HIS A 69 14.26 -0.65 30.82
C HIS A 69 15.58 -0.34 30.07
N LEU A 70 15.68 0.87 29.52
CA LEU A 70 16.93 1.63 29.73
C LEU A 70 16.86 2.20 31.15
N LYS A 71 17.75 1.69 32.02
CA LYS A 71 18.09 2.29 33.32
C LYS A 71 18.87 3.58 33.12
#